data_AF-A0A7Y2BG69-F1
#
_entry.id   AF-A0A7Y2BG69-F1
#
_cell.length_a   1.000
_cell.length_b   1.000
_cell.length_c   1.000
_cell.angle_alpha   90.00
_cell.angle_beta   90.00
_cell.angle_gamma   90.00
#
_symmetry.space_group_name_H-M   'P 1'
#
loop_
_entity.id
_entity.type
_entity.pdbx_description
1 polymer ?
#
loop_
_entity_poly.entity_id
_entity_poly.type
_entity_poly.pdbx_seq_one_letter_code
_entity_poly.pdbx_strand_id
1 'polypeptide(L)'
;MRRGGVEPAQEVVAQGRARRPWVLVVALLIVGAGIGYALYLATTVALEETPPLRPLTATELAAYLERDQIQVGPYESLMMLSGEVDGWPEGAAEISAKMQAVSSRWSLERPLPRELFGADQTLATIDAAEGRVNLYPLEMATAMTALLRARGVKAMVAEVWALEGTGAPADPSGMFGYFVVALYASAAAAEPSAFFDPWGGGEAEPASVRVLRDTEVLAAALGTEAAHLFARSGDGAKSLPMVETALLLDPVSPSLRGVNATILLESGGVDLAVREFEAATQLRPDGPRQLNTVQLHLAQASILEMNGQQDAAQAEFDRGSRIVGEVIERWPRYARAHVLLASVYLGSDEPERARLELEAAEALSPDAPLLWSIWAQYHLSVNDPITAAANMKRAVSLDPDNWQLRLQAARVLQGADDDEGAKENLSAAMQMVPPDKRADIRQFIERMMGPTALDDAPSPAVEEAPADPALMLGDPQNLRLRDPGESLKLELDD
;
A
#
# COMPACT_ATOMS: atom_id res chain seq x y z
N MET A 1 -27.57 -111.09 -17.71
CA MET A 1 -26.95 -111.72 -16.51
C MET A 1 -25.82 -110.82 -16.03
N ARG A 2 -25.74 -110.56 -14.70
CA ARG A 2 -24.60 -109.95 -13.98
C ARG A 2 -23.30 -110.75 -14.30
N ARG A 3 -22.05 -110.29 -14.12
CA ARG A 3 -21.34 -109.50 -13.08
C ARG A 3 -20.10 -108.89 -13.78
N GLY A 4 -19.57 -107.71 -13.47
CA GLY A 4 -19.12 -107.26 -12.15
C GLY A 4 -17.64 -107.60 -11.98
N GLY A 5 -16.75 -106.67 -12.33
CA GLY A 5 -15.32 -106.69 -12.03
C GLY A 5 -14.89 -105.27 -11.67
N VAL A 6 -14.42 -105.10 -10.45
CA VAL A 6 -13.96 -103.84 -9.83
C VAL A 6 -12.47 -103.99 -9.57
N GLU A 7 -11.66 -102.98 -9.92
CA GLU A 7 -10.40 -102.61 -9.25
C GLU A 7 -9.87 -101.25 -9.81
N PRO A 8 -8.98 -100.51 -9.11
CA PRO A 8 -9.38 -99.41 -8.23
C PRO A 8 -8.91 -98.01 -8.69
N ALA A 9 -9.39 -96.98 -7.98
CA ALA A 9 -9.16 -95.56 -8.21
C ALA A 9 -7.68 -95.15 -8.16
N GLN A 10 -7.22 -94.46 -9.21
CA GLN A 10 -6.05 -93.59 -9.12
C GLN A 10 -6.50 -92.21 -8.60
N GLU A 11 -5.98 -91.84 -7.44
CA GLU A 11 -6.01 -90.48 -6.94
C GLU A 11 -5.33 -89.54 -7.95
N VAL A 12 -6.11 -88.67 -8.59
CA VAL A 12 -5.56 -87.46 -9.19
C VAL A 12 -5.63 -86.38 -8.12
N VAL A 13 -4.49 -86.17 -7.48
CA VAL A 13 -4.18 -85.00 -6.65
C VAL A 13 -4.62 -83.75 -7.41
N ALA A 14 -5.64 -83.05 -6.90
CA ALA A 14 -5.99 -81.73 -7.39
C ALA A 14 -4.83 -80.78 -7.06
N GLN A 15 -3.99 -80.52 -8.06
CA GLN A 15 -2.92 -79.54 -7.98
C GLN A 15 -3.50 -78.22 -7.48
N GLY A 16 -2.96 -77.74 -6.35
CA GLY A 16 -3.31 -76.46 -5.77
C GLY A 16 -3.24 -75.37 -6.83
N ARG A 17 -4.34 -74.64 -6.99
CA ARG A 17 -4.43 -73.45 -7.85
C ARG A 17 -3.31 -72.51 -7.42
N ALA A 18 -2.23 -72.45 -8.21
CA ALA A 18 -1.12 -71.56 -7.95
C ALA A 18 -1.68 -70.15 -7.76
N ARG A 19 -1.57 -69.60 -6.54
CA ARG A 19 -1.86 -68.19 -6.26
C ARG A 19 -0.93 -67.41 -7.16
N ARG A 20 -1.45 -66.89 -8.27
CA ARG A 20 -0.71 -66.10 -9.26
C ARG A 20 -0.29 -64.79 -8.58
N PRO A 21 0.97 -64.66 -8.14
CA PRO A 21 1.40 -63.50 -7.34
C PRO A 21 1.27 -62.19 -8.12
N TRP A 22 1.31 -62.27 -9.46
CA TRP A 22 1.09 -61.11 -10.33
C TRP A 22 -0.33 -60.51 -10.21
N VAL A 23 -1.36 -61.29 -9.85
CA VAL A 23 -2.72 -60.75 -9.67
C VAL A 23 -2.79 -59.85 -8.43
N LEU A 24 -2.06 -60.20 -7.37
CA LEU A 24 -1.93 -59.36 -6.17
C LEU A 24 -1.12 -58.09 -6.46
N VAL A 25 -0.07 -58.19 -7.28
CA VAL A 25 0.74 -57.03 -7.71
C VAL A 25 -0.11 -56.07 -8.56
N VAL A 26 -0.88 -56.58 -9.52
CA VAL A 26 -1.78 -55.76 -10.35
C VAL A 26 -2.88 -55.13 -9.50
N ALA A 27 -3.46 -55.86 -8.54
CA ALA A 27 -4.44 -55.31 -7.62
C ALA A 27 -3.84 -54.19 -6.75
N LEU A 28 -2.63 -54.35 -6.23
CA LEU A 28 -1.92 -53.31 -5.48
C LEU A 28 -1.56 -52.10 -6.33
N LEU A 29 -1.21 -52.28 -7.61
CA LEU A 29 -0.96 -51.17 -8.54
C LEU A 29 -2.24 -50.39 -8.86
N ILE A 30 -3.38 -51.08 -9.03
CA ILE A 30 -4.68 -50.41 -9.25
C ILE A 30 -5.12 -49.65 -8.00
N VAL A 31 -4.94 -50.23 -6.81
CA VAL A 31 -5.24 -49.55 -5.55
C VAL A 31 -4.29 -48.36 -5.33
N GLY A 32 -2.99 -48.53 -5.62
CA GLY A 32 -2.01 -47.45 -5.54
C GLY A 32 -2.29 -46.32 -6.54
N ALA A 33 -2.68 -46.66 -7.78
CA ALA A 33 -3.10 -45.69 -8.79
C ALA A 33 -4.44 -45.03 -8.41
N GLY A 34 -5.37 -45.76 -7.81
CA GLY A 34 -6.64 -45.22 -7.32
C GLY A 34 -6.45 -44.28 -6.13
N ILE A 35 -5.57 -44.62 -5.19
CA ILE A 35 -5.17 -43.73 -4.09
C ILE A 35 -4.41 -42.53 -4.64
N GLY A 36 -3.49 -42.72 -5.58
CA GLY A 36 -2.76 -41.64 -6.23
C GLY A 36 -3.66 -40.70 -7.03
N TYR A 37 -4.67 -41.23 -7.72
CA TYR A 37 -5.66 -40.44 -8.46
C TYR A 37 -6.66 -39.74 -7.53
N ALA A 38 -7.05 -40.37 -6.42
CA ALA A 38 -7.87 -39.75 -5.39
C ALA A 38 -7.11 -38.64 -4.65
N LEU A 39 -5.83 -38.82 -4.37
CA LEU A 39 -4.94 -37.79 -3.84
C LEU A 39 -4.75 -36.67 -4.86
N TYR A 40 -4.52 -37.01 -6.14
CA TYR A 40 -4.44 -36.04 -7.22
C TYR A 40 -5.70 -35.17 -7.28
N LEU A 41 -6.89 -35.78 -7.37
CA LEU A 41 -8.17 -35.06 -7.35
C LEU A 41 -8.40 -34.24 -6.07
N ALA A 42 -7.94 -34.73 -4.92
CA ALA A 42 -8.02 -33.99 -3.65
C ALA A 42 -7.06 -32.80 -3.58
N THR A 43 -5.99 -32.80 -4.39
CA THR A 43 -4.98 -31.74 -4.46
C THR A 43 -5.14 -30.80 -5.65
N THR A 44 -5.86 -31.20 -6.70
CA THR A 44 -6.09 -30.36 -7.88
C THR A 44 -7.21 -29.37 -7.62
N VAL A 45 -6.84 -28.12 -7.38
CA VAL A 45 -7.78 -26.99 -7.41
C VAL A 45 -8.07 -26.65 -8.87
N ALA A 46 -9.33 -26.75 -9.30
CA ALA A 46 -9.74 -26.24 -10.60
C ALA A 46 -9.81 -24.71 -10.53
N LEU A 47 -8.85 -24.03 -11.16
CA LEU A 47 -8.77 -22.56 -11.14
C LEU A 47 -9.58 -21.97 -12.29
N GLU A 48 -10.47 -21.04 -11.96
CA GLU A 48 -11.10 -20.13 -12.93
C GLU A 48 -10.07 -19.16 -13.51
N GLU A 49 -10.31 -18.58 -14.68
CA GLU A 49 -9.40 -17.60 -15.31
C GLU A 49 -9.16 -16.40 -14.38
N THR A 50 -10.24 -15.78 -13.91
CA THR A 50 -10.19 -14.73 -12.89
C THR A 50 -10.50 -15.31 -11.51
N PRO A 51 -9.74 -14.95 -10.45
CA PRO A 51 -10.09 -15.39 -9.10
C PRO A 51 -11.52 -14.96 -8.73
N PRO A 52 -12.32 -15.85 -8.10
CA PRO A 52 -13.72 -15.56 -7.83
C PRO A 52 -13.88 -14.55 -6.68
N LEU A 53 -14.97 -13.78 -6.70
CA LEU A 53 -15.32 -12.83 -5.63
C LEU A 53 -15.98 -13.56 -4.45
N ARG A 54 -15.19 -14.41 -3.78
CA ARG A 54 -15.57 -15.13 -2.55
C ARG A 54 -14.32 -15.38 -1.70
N PRO A 55 -14.48 -15.75 -0.41
CA PRO A 55 -13.36 -16.20 0.39
C PRO A 55 -12.65 -17.38 -0.29
N LEU A 56 -11.33 -17.28 -0.43
CA LEU A 56 -10.47 -18.36 -0.87
C LEU A 56 -9.91 -19.12 0.33
N THR A 57 -9.74 -20.43 0.18
CA THR A 57 -8.92 -21.18 1.14
C THR A 57 -7.43 -20.89 0.91
N ALA A 58 -6.59 -21.17 1.90
CA ALA A 58 -5.14 -21.01 1.75
C ALA A 58 -4.58 -21.78 0.54
N THR A 59 -5.11 -22.99 0.28
CA THR A 59 -4.68 -23.80 -0.87
C THR A 59 -5.14 -23.21 -2.21
N GLU A 60 -6.34 -22.62 -2.27
CA GLU A 60 -6.83 -21.96 -3.49
C GLU A 60 -6.01 -20.70 -3.78
N LEU A 61 -5.76 -19.87 -2.76
CA LEU A 61 -4.97 -18.66 -2.89
C LEU A 61 -3.54 -18.96 -3.35
N ALA A 62 -2.86 -19.93 -2.71
CA ALA A 62 -1.54 -20.37 -3.11
C ALA A 62 -1.50 -20.84 -4.58
N ALA A 63 -2.52 -21.59 -5.01
CA ALA A 63 -2.61 -22.08 -6.38
C ALA A 63 -2.81 -20.94 -7.40
N TYR A 64 -3.58 -19.90 -7.08
CA TYR A 64 -3.69 -18.71 -7.94
C TYR A 64 -2.36 -17.94 -8.04
N LEU A 65 -1.68 -17.75 -6.90
CA LEU A 65 -0.37 -17.08 -6.87
C LEU A 65 0.69 -17.87 -7.65
N GLU A 66 0.72 -19.20 -7.51
CA GLU A 66 1.64 -20.07 -8.25
C GLU A 66 1.36 -20.04 -9.76
N ARG A 67 0.09 -20.12 -10.18
CA ARG A 67 -0.32 -20.03 -11.58
C ARG A 67 0.17 -18.74 -12.22
N ASP A 68 0.02 -17.63 -11.52
CA ASP A 68 0.36 -16.30 -12.01
C ASP A 68 1.85 -15.94 -11.76
N GLN A 69 2.61 -16.83 -11.13
CA GLN A 69 4.02 -16.67 -10.74
C GLN A 69 4.26 -15.44 -9.86
N ILE A 70 3.30 -15.14 -8.98
CA ILE A 70 3.32 -13.97 -8.11
C ILE A 70 3.85 -14.36 -6.72
N GLN A 71 4.83 -13.61 -6.22
CA GLN A 71 5.34 -13.77 -4.86
C GLN A 71 4.87 -12.62 -3.99
N VAL A 72 4.16 -12.94 -2.90
CA VAL A 72 3.61 -11.96 -1.94
C VAL A 72 4.28 -12.02 -0.57
N GLY A 73 5.29 -12.90 -0.40
CA GLY A 73 6.05 -13.03 0.84
C GLY A 73 5.17 -13.32 2.07
N PRO A 74 5.34 -12.60 3.20
CA PRO A 74 4.58 -12.86 4.43
C PRO A 74 3.07 -12.57 4.28
N TYR A 75 2.68 -11.80 3.27
CA TYR A 75 1.30 -11.35 3.07
C TYR A 75 0.37 -12.45 2.55
N GLU A 76 0.87 -13.62 2.14
CA GLU A 76 0.01 -14.77 1.77
C GLU A 76 -0.96 -15.14 2.90
N SER A 77 -0.52 -14.96 4.15
CA SER A 77 -1.30 -15.24 5.36
C SER A 77 -2.13 -14.04 5.87
N LEU A 78 -2.19 -12.92 5.13
CA LEU A 78 -2.74 -11.64 5.60
C LEU A 78 -4.17 -11.74 6.19
N MET A 79 -5.01 -12.61 5.63
CA MET A 79 -6.40 -12.84 6.07
C MET A 79 -6.62 -14.22 6.71
N MET A 80 -5.55 -14.87 7.15
CA MET A 80 -5.57 -16.19 7.78
C MET A 80 -5.26 -16.08 9.27
N LEU A 81 -5.89 -16.92 10.08
CA LEU A 81 -5.57 -17.06 11.51
C LEU A 81 -4.79 -18.35 11.72
N SER A 82 -3.73 -18.29 12.52
CA SER A 82 -2.93 -19.48 12.86
C SER A 82 -3.60 -20.41 13.88
N GLY A 83 -4.62 -19.93 14.59
CA GLY A 83 -5.36 -20.70 15.59
C GLY A 83 -6.69 -20.07 16.00
N GLU A 84 -7.34 -20.65 17.01
CA GLU A 84 -8.53 -20.05 17.62
C GLU A 84 -8.16 -18.76 18.36
N VAL A 85 -8.97 -17.72 18.15
CA VAL A 85 -8.80 -16.42 18.80
C VAL A 85 -9.87 -16.27 19.88
N ASP A 86 -9.48 -16.54 21.12
CA ASP A 86 -10.34 -16.43 22.30
C ASP A 86 -10.56 -14.97 22.73
N GLY A 87 -11.68 -14.70 23.42
CA GLY A 87 -11.93 -13.39 24.03
C GLY A 87 -12.38 -12.29 23.06
N TRP A 88 -12.67 -12.63 21.81
CA TRP A 88 -13.24 -11.71 20.81
C TRP A 88 -14.76 -11.86 20.68
N PRO A 89 -15.53 -10.76 20.59
CA PRO A 89 -16.99 -10.82 20.40
C PRO A 89 -17.38 -11.60 19.15
N GLU A 90 -18.56 -12.25 19.14
CA GLU A 90 -19.04 -13.03 17.98
C GLU A 90 -19.61 -12.17 16.85
N GLY A 91 -20.38 -11.14 17.20
CA GLY A 91 -21.08 -10.29 16.23
C GLY A 91 -20.19 -9.21 15.62
N ALA A 92 -20.45 -8.90 14.35
CA ALA A 92 -19.64 -7.95 13.60
C ALA A 92 -19.66 -6.52 14.19
N ALA A 93 -20.80 -6.10 14.71
CA ALA A 93 -20.94 -4.80 15.36
C ALA A 93 -20.06 -4.70 16.61
N GLU A 94 -20.05 -5.73 17.45
CA GLU A 94 -19.24 -5.78 18.66
C GLU A 94 -17.74 -5.89 18.36
N ILE A 95 -17.36 -6.64 17.32
CA ILE A 95 -15.97 -6.70 16.85
C ILE A 95 -15.51 -5.33 16.38
N SER A 96 -16.28 -4.67 15.49
CA SER A 96 -15.97 -3.33 14.98
C SER A 96 -15.86 -2.32 16.11
N ALA A 97 -16.76 -2.35 17.10
CA ALA A 97 -16.70 -1.48 18.27
C ALA A 97 -15.45 -1.73 19.13
N LYS A 98 -15.06 -3.00 19.37
CA LYS A 98 -13.82 -3.34 20.10
C LYS A 98 -12.58 -2.82 19.37
N MET A 99 -12.54 -3.01 18.05
CA MET A 99 -11.46 -2.54 17.18
C MET A 99 -11.33 -1.01 17.18
N GLN A 100 -12.45 -0.30 17.03
CA GLN A 100 -12.49 1.16 17.06
C GLN A 100 -12.06 1.73 18.43
N ALA A 101 -12.36 1.04 19.54
CA ALA A 101 -12.05 1.53 20.88
C ALA A 101 -10.54 1.73 21.10
N VAL A 102 -9.71 0.93 20.42
CA VAL A 102 -8.25 1.01 20.50
C VAL A 102 -7.63 1.67 19.27
N SER A 103 -8.38 1.92 18.20
CA SER A 103 -7.83 2.57 17.01
C SER A 103 -7.54 4.05 17.30
N SER A 104 -6.39 4.52 16.84
CA SER A 104 -6.12 5.95 16.75
C SER A 104 -6.53 6.44 15.36
N ARG A 105 -7.16 7.62 15.31
CA ARG A 105 -7.30 8.37 14.05
C ARG A 105 -6.02 9.15 13.84
N TRP A 106 -5.01 8.48 13.31
CA TRP A 106 -3.76 9.09 12.86
C TRP A 106 -3.90 9.53 11.39
N SER A 107 -2.99 10.38 10.91
CA SER A 107 -3.05 10.90 9.54
C SER A 107 -2.74 9.82 8.51
N LEU A 108 -3.75 9.40 7.75
CA LEU A 108 -3.63 8.47 6.62
C LEU A 108 -2.89 9.07 5.40
N GLU A 109 -2.13 10.14 5.58
CA GLU A 109 -1.34 10.78 4.53
C GLU A 109 0.07 10.20 4.40
N ARG A 110 0.53 9.46 5.41
CA ARG A 110 1.87 8.85 5.46
C ARG A 110 1.78 7.36 5.79
N PRO A 111 2.78 6.55 5.42
CA PRO A 111 2.86 5.20 5.94
C PRO A 111 3.29 5.21 7.42
N LEU A 112 2.88 4.19 8.17
CA LEU A 112 3.41 3.89 9.49
C LEU A 112 4.90 3.54 9.40
N PRO A 113 5.71 3.83 10.44
CA PRO A 113 7.15 3.54 10.48
C PRO A 113 7.43 2.05 10.78
N ARG A 114 6.51 1.16 10.41
CA ARG A 114 6.56 -0.28 10.65
C ARG A 114 5.87 -1.02 9.51
N GLU A 115 6.26 -2.28 9.35
CA GLU A 115 5.64 -3.19 8.39
C GLU A 115 4.16 -3.41 8.74
N LEU A 116 3.38 -3.69 7.71
CA LEU A 116 1.97 -4.04 7.74
C LEU A 116 1.79 -5.39 8.43
N PHE A 117 0.88 -5.41 9.38
CA PHE A 117 0.56 -6.58 10.17
C PHE A 117 -0.41 -7.51 9.45
N GLY A 118 -0.15 -8.82 9.59
CA GLY A 118 -1.14 -9.86 9.32
C GLY A 118 -2.27 -9.87 10.34
N ALA A 119 -3.34 -10.63 10.07
CA ALA A 119 -4.51 -10.72 10.96
C ALA A 119 -4.14 -11.04 12.42
N ASP A 120 -3.32 -12.08 12.66
CA ASP A 120 -2.92 -12.48 14.02
C ASP A 120 -2.18 -11.36 14.76
N GLN A 121 -1.24 -10.69 14.09
CA GLN A 121 -0.46 -9.60 14.68
C GLN A 121 -1.34 -8.39 15.02
N THR A 122 -2.28 -8.06 14.13
CA THR A 122 -3.25 -6.99 14.37
C THR A 122 -4.13 -7.28 15.60
N LEU A 123 -4.68 -8.50 15.70
CA LEU A 123 -5.51 -8.91 16.83
C LEU A 123 -4.73 -8.91 18.14
N ALA A 124 -3.51 -9.45 18.14
CA ALA A 124 -2.62 -9.44 19.30
C ALA A 124 -2.25 -8.01 19.74
N THR A 125 -2.02 -7.11 18.78
CA THR A 125 -1.74 -5.70 19.06
C THR A 125 -2.94 -5.01 19.72
N ILE A 126 -4.16 -5.33 19.28
CA ILE A 126 -5.40 -4.79 19.86
C ILE A 126 -5.63 -5.33 21.28
N ASP A 127 -5.44 -6.63 21.51
CA ASP A 127 -5.63 -7.22 22.84
C ASP A 127 -4.59 -6.76 23.86
N ALA A 128 -3.36 -6.47 23.41
CA ALA A 128 -2.28 -5.94 24.25
C ALA A 128 -2.34 -4.42 24.46
N ALA A 129 -3.25 -3.71 23.78
CA ALA A 129 -3.29 -2.25 23.81
C ALA A 129 -3.83 -1.72 25.15
N GLU A 130 -2.98 -1.01 25.90
CA GLU A 130 -3.40 -0.23 27.08
C GLU A 130 -3.97 1.16 26.72
N GLY A 131 -3.95 1.51 25.43
CA GLY A 131 -4.37 2.80 24.90
C GLY A 131 -4.65 2.75 23.40
N ARG A 132 -4.61 3.90 22.73
CA ARG A 132 -4.81 3.95 21.27
C ARG A 132 -3.54 3.51 20.53
N VAL A 133 -3.72 2.70 19.49
CA VAL A 133 -2.66 2.19 18.61
C VAL A 133 -2.87 2.67 17.17
N ASN A 134 -1.77 2.92 16.47
CA ASN A 134 -1.80 3.29 15.06
C ASN A 134 -1.84 2.01 14.21
N LEU A 135 -2.99 1.74 13.61
CA LEU A 135 -3.21 0.63 12.69
C LEU A 135 -3.78 1.19 11.37
N TYR A 136 -3.43 0.58 10.26
CA TYR A 136 -4.02 0.91 8.96
C TYR A 136 -5.47 0.42 8.89
N PRO A 137 -6.36 1.11 8.16
CA PRO A 137 -7.69 0.59 7.84
C PRO A 137 -7.65 -0.81 7.21
N LEU A 138 -6.62 -1.08 6.39
CA LEU A 138 -6.42 -2.40 5.77
C LEU A 138 -6.19 -3.51 6.80
N GLU A 139 -5.29 -3.30 7.76
CA GLU A 139 -4.99 -4.26 8.84
C GLU A 139 -6.23 -4.62 9.65
N MET A 140 -7.04 -3.60 9.95
CA MET A 140 -8.27 -3.74 10.71
C MET A 140 -9.32 -4.52 9.92
N ALA A 141 -9.49 -4.20 8.63
CA ALA A 141 -10.42 -4.89 7.74
C ALA A 141 -10.02 -6.35 7.50
N THR A 142 -8.73 -6.64 7.31
CA THR A 142 -8.25 -8.02 7.09
C THR A 142 -8.36 -8.87 8.35
N ALA A 143 -8.00 -8.33 9.52
CA ALA A 143 -8.14 -9.00 10.81
C ALA A 143 -9.61 -9.32 11.15
N MET A 144 -10.51 -8.34 10.97
CA MET A 144 -11.95 -8.55 11.20
C MET A 144 -12.52 -9.58 10.21
N THR A 145 -12.12 -9.50 8.93
CA THR A 145 -12.53 -10.46 7.90
C THR A 145 -12.06 -11.88 8.26
N ALA A 146 -10.83 -12.05 8.74
CA ALA A 146 -10.29 -13.34 9.15
C ALA A 146 -11.08 -13.95 10.33
N LEU A 147 -11.38 -13.15 11.36
CA LEU A 147 -12.22 -13.57 12.51
C LEU A 147 -13.61 -14.05 12.07
N LEU A 148 -14.26 -13.30 11.18
CA LEU A 148 -15.60 -13.63 10.70
C LEU A 148 -15.59 -14.91 9.85
N ARG A 149 -14.61 -15.05 8.96
CA ARG A 149 -14.43 -16.25 8.13
C ARG A 149 -14.17 -17.50 8.97
N ALA A 150 -13.37 -17.40 10.03
CA ALA A 150 -13.13 -18.51 10.97
C ALA A 150 -14.42 -19.00 11.65
N ARG A 151 -15.44 -18.14 11.73
CA ARG A 151 -16.77 -18.45 12.29
C ARG A 151 -17.79 -18.85 11.22
N GLY A 152 -17.35 -19.09 10.00
CA GLY A 152 -18.21 -19.50 8.88
C GLY A 152 -19.05 -18.37 8.28
N VAL A 153 -18.78 -17.10 8.63
CA VAL A 153 -19.44 -15.95 8.03
C VAL A 153 -18.74 -15.61 6.71
N LYS A 154 -19.51 -15.50 5.62
CA LYS A 154 -18.97 -14.99 4.35
C LYS A 154 -18.72 -13.49 4.51
N ALA A 155 -17.44 -13.13 4.59
CA ALA A 155 -16.95 -11.76 4.71
C ALA A 155 -15.86 -11.47 3.67
N MET A 156 -15.88 -10.28 3.10
CA MET A 156 -14.88 -9.80 2.13
C MET A 156 -14.38 -8.41 2.57
N VAL A 157 -13.16 -8.05 2.20
CA VAL A 157 -12.66 -6.67 2.35
C VAL A 157 -13.20 -5.83 1.20
N ALA A 158 -13.53 -4.56 1.47
CA ALA A 158 -14.00 -3.63 0.45
C ALA A 158 -13.28 -2.28 0.57
N GLU A 159 -12.83 -1.73 -0.56
CA GLU A 159 -12.27 -0.38 -0.65
C GLU A 159 -13.41 0.64 -0.76
N VAL A 160 -13.39 1.67 0.09
CA VAL A 160 -14.37 2.76 0.14
C VAL A 160 -13.65 4.08 -0.11
N TRP A 161 -14.26 4.97 -0.89
CA TRP A 161 -13.68 6.31 -1.13
C TRP A 161 -14.68 7.46 -0.91
N ALA A 162 -15.92 7.14 -0.57
CA ALA A 162 -16.91 8.11 -0.13
C ALA A 162 -17.76 7.51 0.99
N LEU A 163 -17.69 8.14 2.16
CA LEU A 163 -18.57 7.89 3.30
C LEU A 163 -19.54 9.06 3.45
N GLU A 164 -20.80 8.78 3.73
CA GLU A 164 -21.78 9.85 3.91
C GLU A 164 -21.48 10.69 5.16
N GLY A 165 -21.68 12.01 5.06
CA GLY A 165 -21.64 12.93 6.20
C GLY A 165 -20.25 13.25 6.79
N THR A 166 -19.13 12.76 6.24
CA THR A 166 -17.79 13.03 6.79
C THR A 166 -17.27 14.44 6.47
N GLY A 167 -17.58 14.94 5.27
CA GLY A 167 -17.03 16.20 4.72
C GLY A 167 -15.54 16.11 4.34
N ALA A 168 -14.95 14.92 4.37
CA ALA A 168 -13.55 14.64 4.03
C ALA A 168 -13.46 13.30 3.26
N PRO A 169 -12.47 13.12 2.36
CA PRO A 169 -12.26 11.84 1.68
C PRO A 169 -11.90 10.75 2.68
N ALA A 170 -12.28 9.50 2.38
CA ALA A 170 -11.96 8.36 3.24
C ALA A 170 -10.44 8.08 3.27
N ASP A 171 -9.77 8.27 2.13
CA ASP A 171 -8.32 8.22 1.98
C ASP A 171 -7.78 9.60 1.53
N PRO A 172 -7.27 10.44 2.45
CA PRO A 172 -6.68 11.74 2.11
C PRO A 172 -5.32 11.64 1.40
N SER A 173 -4.63 10.50 1.41
CA SER A 173 -3.40 10.34 0.62
C SER A 173 -3.68 10.15 -0.86
N GLY A 174 -4.75 9.41 -1.17
CA GLY A 174 -5.00 8.86 -2.50
C GLY A 174 -4.08 7.68 -2.87
N MET A 175 -3.39 7.09 -1.89
CA MET A 175 -2.39 6.04 -2.08
C MET A 175 -2.70 4.76 -1.31
N PHE A 176 -3.20 4.87 -0.07
CA PHE A 176 -3.38 3.70 0.80
C PHE A 176 -4.76 3.05 0.64
N GLY A 177 -5.78 3.82 0.24
CA GLY A 177 -7.17 3.38 0.30
C GLY A 177 -7.74 3.39 1.72
N TYR A 178 -9.05 3.17 1.81
CA TYR A 178 -9.78 3.02 3.07
C TYR A 178 -10.62 1.76 2.98
N PHE A 179 -10.56 0.89 3.99
CA PHE A 179 -11.09 -0.46 3.88
C PHE A 179 -12.10 -0.77 4.97
N VAL A 180 -13.20 -1.39 4.57
CA VAL A 180 -14.27 -1.89 5.44
C VAL A 180 -14.51 -3.37 5.17
N VAL A 181 -15.34 -4.02 5.99
CA VAL A 181 -15.71 -5.43 5.83
C VAL A 181 -17.13 -5.53 5.28
N ALA A 182 -17.27 -6.17 4.12
CA ALA A 182 -18.54 -6.52 3.50
C ALA A 182 -19.03 -7.89 4.03
N LEU A 183 -20.19 -7.92 4.67
CA LEU A 183 -20.84 -9.14 5.14
C LEU A 183 -21.90 -9.62 4.18
N TYR A 184 -22.08 -10.93 4.10
CA TYR A 184 -23.11 -11.55 3.27
C TYR A 184 -24.07 -12.37 4.12
N ALA A 185 -25.37 -12.25 3.84
CA ALA A 185 -26.43 -12.98 4.55
C ALA A 185 -26.34 -14.51 4.37
N SER A 186 -25.69 -14.98 3.30
CA SER A 186 -25.41 -16.40 3.08
C SER A 186 -24.22 -16.59 2.13
N ALA A 187 -23.66 -17.81 2.09
CA ALA A 187 -22.56 -18.14 1.18
C ALA A 187 -22.91 -17.90 -0.30
N ALA A 188 -24.18 -18.11 -0.67
CA ALA A 188 -24.70 -17.97 -2.03
C ALA A 188 -25.12 -16.53 -2.39
N ALA A 189 -25.16 -15.60 -1.43
CA ALA A 189 -25.55 -14.21 -1.69
C ALA A 189 -24.53 -13.54 -2.63
N ALA A 190 -25.04 -12.86 -3.66
CA ALA A 190 -24.23 -12.14 -4.64
C ALA A 190 -23.81 -10.75 -4.15
N GLU A 191 -24.66 -10.10 -3.35
CA GLU A 191 -24.43 -8.76 -2.82
C GLU A 191 -24.24 -8.78 -1.30
N PRO A 192 -23.42 -7.85 -0.75
CA PRO A 192 -23.30 -7.66 0.69
C PRO A 192 -24.64 -7.27 1.33
N SER A 193 -24.92 -7.79 2.52
CA SER A 193 -26.06 -7.38 3.35
C SER A 193 -25.75 -6.18 4.25
N ALA A 194 -24.48 -5.95 4.57
CA ALA A 194 -24.02 -4.84 5.41
C ALA A 194 -22.53 -4.60 5.22
N PHE A 195 -22.06 -3.40 5.56
CA PHE A 195 -20.65 -3.05 5.65
C PHE A 195 -20.31 -2.64 7.09
N PHE A 196 -19.17 -3.09 7.60
CA PHE A 196 -18.68 -2.71 8.93
C PHE A 196 -17.33 -2.04 8.82
N ASP A 197 -17.17 -0.90 9.48
CA ASP A 197 -15.93 -0.16 9.51
C ASP A 197 -15.19 -0.45 10.82
N PRO A 198 -14.16 -1.33 10.82
CA PRO A 198 -13.42 -1.63 12.04
C PRO A 198 -12.50 -0.48 12.47
N TRP A 199 -12.16 0.45 11.57
CA TRP A 199 -11.25 1.56 11.88
C TRP A 199 -12.02 2.80 12.36
N GLY A 200 -13.04 3.21 11.60
CA GLY A 200 -13.91 4.35 11.87
C GLY A 200 -15.05 4.02 12.84
N GLY A 201 -15.44 2.74 12.94
CA GLY A 201 -16.39 2.15 13.89
C GLY A 201 -17.82 2.01 13.38
N GLY A 202 -18.44 0.88 13.73
CA GLY A 202 -19.86 0.60 13.49
C GLY A 202 -20.17 0.10 12.09
N GLU A 203 -21.46 0.12 11.77
CA GLU A 203 -21.96 -0.14 10.42
C GLU A 203 -21.67 1.07 9.53
N ALA A 204 -21.18 0.81 8.32
CA ALA A 204 -20.82 1.83 7.34
C ALA A 204 -21.87 1.88 6.23
N GLU A 205 -22.18 3.10 5.79
CA GLU A 205 -23.01 3.36 4.62
C GLU A 205 -22.12 3.98 3.52
N PRO A 206 -21.35 3.16 2.77
CA PRO A 206 -20.47 3.67 1.76
C PRO A 206 -21.28 4.14 0.54
N ALA A 207 -21.14 5.42 0.18
CA ALA A 207 -21.72 5.97 -1.04
C ALA A 207 -20.99 5.47 -2.29
N SER A 208 -19.73 5.02 -2.15
CA SER A 208 -18.96 4.43 -3.23
C SER A 208 -17.98 3.40 -2.69
N VAL A 209 -18.06 2.17 -3.21
CA VAL A 209 -17.35 0.99 -2.69
C VAL A 209 -17.03 0.01 -3.80
N ARG A 210 -15.91 -0.71 -3.65
CA ARG A 210 -15.55 -1.89 -4.44
C ARG A 210 -15.19 -3.03 -3.49
N VAL A 211 -15.96 -4.12 -3.52
CA VAL A 211 -15.60 -5.35 -2.80
C VAL A 211 -14.43 -6.00 -3.53
N LEU A 212 -13.39 -6.36 -2.79
CA LEU A 212 -12.14 -6.87 -3.32
C LEU A 212 -12.10 -8.40 -3.28
N ARG A 213 -11.46 -8.99 -4.30
CA ARG A 213 -11.02 -10.39 -4.28
C ARG A 213 -9.86 -10.53 -3.29
N ASP A 214 -9.64 -11.74 -2.80
CA ASP A 214 -8.55 -11.98 -1.86
C ASP A 214 -7.17 -11.61 -2.45
N THR A 215 -6.97 -11.83 -3.75
CA THR A 215 -5.75 -11.41 -4.48
C THR A 215 -5.60 -9.88 -4.57
N GLU A 216 -6.71 -9.14 -4.69
CA GLU A 216 -6.70 -7.67 -4.73
C GLU A 216 -6.44 -7.08 -3.34
N VAL A 217 -6.85 -7.78 -2.26
CA VAL A 217 -6.47 -7.41 -0.89
C VAL A 217 -4.96 -7.55 -0.68
N LEU A 218 -4.34 -8.61 -1.23
CA LEU A 218 -2.88 -8.75 -1.24
C LEU A 218 -2.22 -7.63 -2.03
N ALA A 219 -2.82 -7.21 -3.15
CA ALA A 219 -2.35 -6.06 -3.92
C ALA A 219 -2.30 -4.79 -3.06
N ALA A 220 -3.37 -4.49 -2.32
CA ALA A 220 -3.43 -3.35 -1.41
C ALA A 220 -2.36 -3.40 -0.31
N ALA A 221 -2.08 -4.60 0.22
CA ALA A 221 -1.02 -4.82 1.20
C ALA A 221 0.37 -4.53 0.62
N LEU A 222 0.68 -5.10 -0.55
CA LEU A 222 1.94 -4.84 -1.25
C LEU A 222 2.13 -3.37 -1.59
N GLY A 223 1.06 -2.66 -2.00
CA GLY A 223 1.10 -1.23 -2.26
C GLY A 223 1.39 -0.40 -1.01
N THR A 224 0.74 -0.74 0.11
CA THR A 224 0.98 -0.08 1.41
C THR A 224 2.42 -0.26 1.85
N GLU A 225 2.94 -1.47 1.68
CA GLU A 225 4.32 -1.80 2.02
C GLU A 225 5.33 -1.14 1.09
N ALA A 226 4.98 -0.95 -0.19
CA ALA A 226 5.86 -0.31 -1.15
C ALA A 226 6.04 1.15 -0.76
N ALA A 227 4.94 1.81 -0.39
CA ALA A 227 4.98 3.16 0.15
C ALA A 227 5.75 3.24 1.48
N HIS A 228 5.57 2.29 2.41
CA HIS A 228 6.33 2.24 3.67
C HIS A 228 7.84 2.06 3.45
N LEU A 229 8.24 1.04 2.69
CA LEU A 229 9.65 0.79 2.37
C LEU A 229 10.27 1.99 1.67
N PHE A 230 9.55 2.58 0.71
CA PHE A 230 10.02 3.74 -0.01
C PHE A 230 10.18 4.96 0.89
N ALA A 231 9.19 5.26 1.73
CA ALA A 231 9.26 6.39 2.67
C ALA A 231 10.45 6.26 3.63
N ARG A 232 10.82 5.05 4.05
CA ARG A 232 11.95 4.81 4.96
C ARG A 232 13.30 4.81 4.28
N SER A 233 13.38 4.25 3.06
CA SER A 233 14.65 3.95 2.42
C SER A 233 14.98 4.84 1.23
N GLY A 234 13.99 5.57 0.68
CA GLY A 234 14.07 6.32 -0.58
C GLY A 234 14.47 5.48 -1.80
N ASP A 235 14.47 4.14 -1.64
CA ASP A 235 15.02 3.17 -2.57
C ASP A 235 13.92 2.67 -3.50
N GLY A 236 13.87 3.28 -4.69
CA GLY A 236 12.95 2.88 -5.74
C GLY A 236 13.24 1.48 -6.27
N ALA A 237 14.49 1.00 -6.23
CA ALA A 237 14.85 -0.32 -6.74
C ALA A 237 14.23 -1.46 -5.91
N LYS A 238 14.01 -1.23 -4.61
CA LYS A 238 13.29 -2.17 -3.73
C LYS A 238 11.78 -2.04 -3.81
N SER A 239 11.29 -0.80 -3.97
CA SER A 239 9.86 -0.50 -3.81
C SER A 239 9.07 -0.67 -5.12
N LEU A 240 9.67 -0.34 -6.28
CA LEU A 240 9.04 -0.47 -7.59
C LEU A 240 8.62 -1.91 -7.93
N PRO A 241 9.48 -2.94 -7.79
CA PRO A 241 9.07 -4.31 -8.10
C PRO A 241 7.86 -4.78 -7.27
N MET A 242 7.74 -4.27 -6.05
CA MET A 242 6.64 -4.64 -5.16
C MET A 242 5.31 -4.00 -5.58
N VAL A 243 5.30 -2.71 -5.94
CA VAL A 243 4.08 -2.07 -6.47
C VAL A 243 3.74 -2.55 -7.88
N GLU A 244 4.73 -2.92 -8.70
CA GLU A 244 4.51 -3.59 -9.99
C GLU A 244 3.82 -4.95 -9.79
N THR A 245 4.27 -5.74 -8.81
CA THR A 245 3.62 -7.00 -8.43
C THR A 245 2.19 -6.76 -7.94
N ALA A 246 1.97 -5.70 -7.16
CA ALA A 246 0.63 -5.30 -6.73
C ALA A 246 -0.28 -4.97 -7.93
N LEU A 247 0.24 -4.25 -8.93
CA LEU A 247 -0.51 -3.90 -10.15
C LEU A 247 -0.81 -5.11 -11.04
N LEU A 248 -0.06 -6.22 -10.93
CA LEU A 248 -0.45 -7.48 -11.57
C LEU A 248 -1.69 -8.10 -10.91
N LEU A 249 -1.81 -7.96 -9.58
CA LEU A 249 -2.93 -8.48 -8.81
C LEU A 249 -4.19 -7.60 -8.91
N ASP A 250 -4.02 -6.28 -9.00
CA ASP A 250 -5.11 -5.30 -9.14
C ASP A 250 -4.75 -4.16 -10.11
N PRO A 251 -4.82 -4.39 -11.44
CA PRO A 251 -4.39 -3.43 -12.47
C PRO A 251 -5.30 -2.19 -12.58
N VAL A 252 -6.48 -2.25 -11.97
CA VAL A 252 -7.49 -1.18 -11.98
C VAL A 252 -7.51 -0.39 -10.67
N SER A 253 -6.54 -0.62 -9.76
CA SER A 253 -6.44 0.14 -8.52
C SER A 253 -5.90 1.56 -8.73
N PRO A 254 -6.70 2.61 -8.44
CA PRO A 254 -6.20 3.98 -8.50
C PRO A 254 -5.20 4.28 -7.37
N SER A 255 -5.32 3.56 -6.25
CA SER A 255 -4.45 3.69 -5.07
C SER A 255 -3.04 3.18 -5.39
N LEU A 256 -2.93 1.98 -5.99
CA LEU A 256 -1.63 1.41 -6.39
C LEU A 256 -0.94 2.24 -7.47
N ARG A 257 -1.70 2.81 -8.41
CA ARG A 257 -1.14 3.74 -9.39
C ARG A 257 -0.62 5.02 -8.74
N GLY A 258 -1.31 5.54 -7.73
CA GLY A 258 -0.83 6.68 -6.92
C GLY A 258 0.48 6.37 -6.18
N VAL A 259 0.59 5.17 -5.60
CA VAL A 259 1.84 4.69 -4.98
C VAL A 259 2.96 4.59 -6.03
N ASN A 260 2.69 3.92 -7.15
CA ASN A 260 3.67 3.75 -8.23
C ASN A 260 4.16 5.10 -8.77
N ALA A 261 3.22 6.02 -9.02
CA ALA A 261 3.53 7.36 -9.49
C ALA A 261 4.43 8.13 -8.50
N THR A 262 4.16 8.03 -7.20
CA THR A 262 4.96 8.70 -6.16
C THR A 262 6.38 8.15 -6.11
N ILE A 263 6.53 6.81 -6.14
CA ILE A 263 7.84 6.15 -6.15
C ILE A 263 8.62 6.51 -7.42
N LEU A 264 7.96 6.51 -8.58
CA LEU A 264 8.56 6.90 -9.86
C LEU A 264 9.02 8.37 -9.85
N LEU A 265 8.18 9.28 -9.33
CA LEU A 265 8.48 10.71 -9.28
C LEU A 265 9.75 10.97 -8.47
N GLU A 266 9.81 10.41 -7.27
CA GLU A 266 10.95 10.58 -6.37
C GLU A 266 12.19 9.79 -6.81
N SER A 267 12.02 8.78 -7.68
CA SER A 267 13.11 8.07 -8.35
C SER A 267 13.60 8.76 -9.64
N GLY A 268 13.04 9.93 -9.99
CA GLY A 268 13.41 10.72 -11.17
C GLY A 268 12.67 10.35 -12.46
N GLY A 269 11.78 9.36 -12.42
CA GLY A 269 10.92 8.94 -13.54
C GLY A 269 9.70 9.85 -13.72
N VAL A 270 9.91 11.16 -13.86
CA VAL A 270 8.83 12.18 -13.87
C VAL A 270 7.77 11.89 -14.94
N ASP A 271 8.17 11.57 -16.17
CA ASP A 271 7.23 11.32 -17.27
C ASP A 271 6.34 10.09 -17.02
N LEU A 272 6.91 9.04 -16.40
CA LEU A 272 6.15 7.84 -16.03
C LEU A 272 5.23 8.13 -14.85
N ALA A 273 5.69 8.90 -13.86
CA ALA A 273 4.88 9.31 -12.72
C ALA A 273 3.64 10.10 -13.15
N VAL A 274 3.80 11.06 -14.07
CA VAL A 274 2.68 11.84 -14.62
C VAL A 274 1.64 10.91 -15.23
N ARG A 275 2.06 9.94 -16.05
CA ARG A 275 1.14 8.97 -16.69
C ARG A 275 0.39 8.14 -15.67
N GLU A 276 1.06 7.69 -14.61
CA GLU A 276 0.42 6.90 -13.56
C GLU A 276 -0.57 7.72 -12.73
N PHE A 277 -0.26 8.99 -12.41
CA PHE A 277 -1.22 9.89 -11.77
C PHE A 277 -2.43 10.21 -12.66
N GLU A 278 -2.23 10.40 -13.96
CA GLU A 278 -3.30 10.59 -14.93
C GLU A 278 -4.18 9.33 -15.03
N ALA A 279 -3.57 8.15 -15.11
CA ALA A 279 -4.28 6.87 -15.14
C ALA A 279 -5.09 6.65 -13.86
N ALA A 280 -4.52 6.96 -12.69
CA ALA A 280 -5.23 6.92 -11.41
C ALA A 280 -6.46 7.84 -11.41
N THR A 281 -6.31 9.06 -11.93
CA THR A 281 -7.39 10.05 -12.03
C THR A 281 -8.46 9.63 -13.04
N GLN A 282 -8.09 8.98 -14.14
CA GLN A 282 -9.03 8.44 -15.13
C GLN A 282 -9.85 7.27 -14.57
N LEU A 283 -9.22 6.38 -13.79
CA LEU A 283 -9.91 5.29 -13.11
C LEU A 283 -10.86 5.81 -12.03
N ARG A 284 -10.46 6.87 -11.31
CA ARG A 284 -11.25 7.48 -10.25
C ARG A 284 -10.93 8.99 -10.12
N PRO A 285 -11.81 9.87 -10.63
CA PRO A 285 -11.64 11.32 -10.53
C PRO A 285 -12.15 11.81 -9.17
N ASP A 286 -11.49 11.38 -8.09
CA ASP A 286 -11.73 11.87 -6.74
C ASP A 286 -10.73 12.96 -6.33
N GLY A 287 -11.02 13.64 -5.22
CA GLY A 287 -10.24 14.78 -4.76
C GLY A 287 -8.79 14.44 -4.45
N PRO A 288 -8.50 13.38 -3.68
CA PRO A 288 -7.14 12.94 -3.45
C PRO A 288 -6.32 12.76 -4.74
N ARG A 289 -6.86 12.11 -5.78
CA ARG A 289 -6.13 11.93 -7.05
C ARG A 289 -5.99 13.25 -7.81
N GLN A 290 -7.03 14.09 -7.82
CA GLN A 290 -6.96 15.43 -8.39
C GLN A 290 -5.90 16.30 -7.70
N LEU A 291 -5.78 16.26 -6.37
CA LEU A 291 -4.75 16.99 -5.62
C LEU A 291 -3.34 16.53 -5.98
N ASN A 292 -3.13 15.23 -6.20
CA ASN A 292 -1.83 14.72 -6.65
C ASN A 292 -1.44 15.34 -8.01
N THR A 293 -2.39 15.48 -8.95
CA THR A 293 -2.14 16.18 -10.22
C THR A 293 -1.88 17.67 -10.03
N VAL A 294 -2.57 18.34 -9.10
CA VAL A 294 -2.30 19.76 -8.78
C VAL A 294 -0.88 19.97 -8.26
N GLN A 295 -0.35 19.05 -7.44
CA GLN A 295 1.04 19.14 -6.98
C GLN A 295 2.03 19.12 -8.16
N LEU A 296 1.74 18.36 -9.23
CA LEU A 296 2.54 18.39 -10.46
C LEU A 296 2.44 19.73 -11.19
N HIS A 297 1.24 20.30 -11.27
CA HIS A 297 1.02 21.64 -11.85
C HIS A 297 1.79 22.73 -11.10
N LEU A 298 1.86 22.65 -9.77
CA LEU A 298 2.66 23.59 -8.97
C LEU A 298 4.16 23.45 -9.22
N ALA A 299 4.66 22.21 -9.32
CA ALA A 299 6.06 21.97 -9.67
C ALA A 299 6.38 22.53 -11.06
N GLN A 300 5.49 22.32 -12.03
CA GLN A 300 5.60 22.88 -13.38
C GLN A 300 5.56 24.41 -13.37
N ALA A 301 4.63 25.01 -12.62
CA ALA A 301 4.53 26.47 -12.47
C ALA A 301 5.85 27.05 -11.94
N SER A 302 6.41 26.46 -10.89
CA SER A 302 7.70 26.87 -10.31
C SER A 302 8.83 26.83 -11.35
N ILE A 303 8.88 25.79 -12.20
CA ILE A 303 9.88 25.68 -13.28
C ILE A 303 9.66 26.77 -14.35
N LEU A 304 8.42 27.05 -14.71
CA LEU A 304 8.06 28.09 -15.68
C LEU A 304 8.47 29.48 -15.17
N GLU A 305 8.26 29.77 -13.88
CA GLU A 305 8.73 31.01 -13.25
C GLU A 305 10.25 31.14 -13.31
N MET A 306 10.98 30.08 -12.96
CA MET A 306 12.45 30.06 -13.04
C MET A 306 12.96 30.30 -14.47
N ASN A 307 12.19 29.91 -15.47
CA ASN A 307 12.48 30.14 -16.89
C ASN A 307 11.99 31.52 -17.40
N GLY A 308 11.42 32.36 -16.54
CA GLY A 308 10.88 33.68 -16.89
C GLY A 308 9.56 33.63 -17.67
N GLN A 309 8.87 32.49 -17.68
CA GLN A 309 7.60 32.28 -18.39
C GLN A 309 6.41 32.59 -17.48
N GLN A 310 6.33 33.82 -16.98
CA GLN A 310 5.38 34.24 -15.94
C GLN A 310 3.91 33.98 -16.32
N ASP A 311 3.50 34.27 -17.55
CA ASP A 311 2.11 34.03 -18.00
C ASP A 311 1.76 32.54 -18.00
N ALA A 312 2.72 31.67 -18.34
CA ALA A 312 2.51 30.23 -18.35
C ALA A 312 2.46 29.68 -16.91
N ALA A 313 3.30 30.20 -16.01
CA ALA A 313 3.25 29.85 -14.60
C ALA A 313 1.90 30.25 -13.98
N GLN A 314 1.44 31.47 -14.24
CA GLN A 314 0.14 31.94 -13.76
C GLN A 314 -1.01 31.04 -14.25
N ALA A 315 -0.98 30.61 -15.51
CA ALA A 315 -1.99 29.69 -16.04
C ALA A 315 -2.01 28.34 -15.30
N GLU A 316 -0.86 27.81 -14.88
CA GLU A 316 -0.79 26.59 -14.08
C GLU A 316 -1.31 26.80 -12.64
N PHE A 317 -1.03 27.96 -12.01
CA PHE A 317 -1.61 28.30 -10.71
C PHE A 317 -3.13 28.49 -10.77
N ASP A 318 -3.64 29.17 -11.80
CA ASP A 318 -5.09 29.36 -12.03
C ASP A 318 -5.79 28.02 -12.25
N ARG A 319 -5.12 27.08 -12.94
CA ARG A 319 -5.60 25.71 -13.09
C ARG A 319 -5.64 24.98 -11.75
N GLY A 320 -4.56 25.07 -10.97
CA GLY A 320 -4.46 24.47 -9.64
C GLY A 320 -5.55 24.97 -8.70
N SER A 321 -5.73 26.29 -8.57
CA SER A 321 -6.73 26.88 -7.66
C SER A 321 -8.16 26.48 -8.02
N ARG A 322 -8.50 26.35 -9.31
CA ARG A 322 -9.82 25.87 -9.76
C ARG A 322 -10.07 24.43 -9.31
N ILE A 323 -9.12 23.53 -9.60
CA ILE A 323 -9.25 22.12 -9.24
C ILE A 323 -9.37 21.97 -7.72
N VAL A 324 -8.50 22.64 -6.95
CA VAL A 324 -8.54 22.55 -5.49
C VAL A 324 -9.82 23.16 -4.92
N GLY A 325 -10.33 24.25 -5.51
CA GLY A 325 -11.62 24.83 -5.14
C GLY A 325 -12.78 23.84 -5.30
N GLU A 326 -12.86 23.14 -6.44
CA GLU A 326 -13.86 22.09 -6.69
C GLU A 326 -13.75 20.93 -5.66
N VAL A 327 -12.52 20.57 -5.28
CA VAL A 327 -12.27 19.56 -4.24
C VAL A 327 -12.77 20.03 -2.88
N ILE A 328 -12.52 21.30 -2.49
CA ILE A 328 -12.96 21.87 -1.22
C ILE A 328 -14.48 22.02 -1.17
N GLU A 329 -15.14 22.39 -2.28
CA GLU A 329 -16.60 22.43 -2.35
C GLU A 329 -17.23 21.07 -2.03
N ARG A 330 -16.61 19.99 -2.50
CA ARG A 330 -17.05 18.62 -2.23
C ARG A 330 -16.64 18.13 -0.84
N TRP A 331 -15.43 18.47 -0.39
CA TRP A 331 -14.86 18.04 0.88
C TRP A 331 -14.30 19.22 1.68
N PRO A 332 -15.18 20.02 2.32
CA PRO A 332 -14.77 21.24 3.03
C PRO A 332 -13.97 20.98 4.31
N ARG A 333 -13.80 19.72 4.72
CA ARG A 333 -12.97 19.32 5.86
C ARG A 333 -11.69 18.60 5.43
N TYR A 334 -11.33 18.68 4.16
CA TYR A 334 -10.11 18.07 3.64
C TYR A 334 -8.92 19.01 3.86
N ALA A 335 -8.23 18.86 4.99
CA ALA A 335 -7.13 19.73 5.41
C ALA A 335 -6.04 19.89 4.32
N ARG A 336 -5.62 18.79 3.69
CA ARG A 336 -4.62 18.81 2.61
C ARG A 336 -5.05 19.66 1.41
N ALA A 337 -6.35 19.73 1.09
CA ALA A 337 -6.84 20.60 0.02
C ALA A 337 -6.62 22.08 0.38
N HIS A 338 -6.94 22.48 1.60
CA HIS A 338 -6.69 23.84 2.08
C HIS A 338 -5.18 24.17 2.09
N VAL A 339 -4.33 23.24 2.55
CA VAL A 339 -2.86 23.43 2.49
C VAL A 339 -2.38 23.60 1.04
N LEU A 340 -2.91 22.81 0.11
CA LEU A 340 -2.53 22.90 -1.29
C LEU A 340 -3.03 24.19 -1.94
N LEU A 341 -4.24 24.64 -1.60
CA LEU A 341 -4.77 25.92 -2.08
C LEU A 341 -3.95 27.11 -1.56
N ALA A 342 -3.51 27.04 -0.29
CA ALA A 342 -2.58 28.02 0.25
C ALA A 342 -1.26 28.04 -0.52
N SER A 343 -0.70 26.88 -0.84
CA SER A 343 0.51 26.76 -1.66
C SER A 343 0.32 27.38 -3.06
N VAL A 344 -0.84 27.14 -3.70
CA VAL A 344 -1.20 27.79 -4.97
C VAL A 344 -1.23 29.32 -4.81
N TYR A 345 -1.88 29.86 -3.78
CA TYR A 345 -1.95 31.30 -3.56
C TYR A 345 -0.61 31.93 -3.21
N LEU A 346 0.28 31.23 -2.51
CA LEU A 346 1.65 31.70 -2.29
C LEU A 346 2.44 31.78 -3.60
N GLY A 347 2.28 30.79 -4.48
CA GLY A 347 2.88 30.81 -5.82
C GLY A 347 2.34 31.93 -6.71
N SER A 348 1.05 32.26 -6.59
CA SER A 348 0.40 33.37 -7.31
C SER A 348 0.64 34.76 -6.71
N ASP A 349 1.51 34.91 -5.70
CA ASP A 349 1.72 36.18 -4.96
C ASP A 349 0.44 36.74 -4.30
N GLU A 350 -0.42 35.85 -3.78
CA GLU A 350 -1.67 36.17 -3.08
C GLU A 350 -1.64 35.75 -1.59
N PRO A 351 -0.69 36.28 -0.77
CA PRO A 351 -0.44 35.80 0.60
C PRO A 351 -1.64 35.95 1.54
N GLU A 352 -2.48 36.98 1.38
CA GLU A 352 -3.67 37.15 2.22
C GLU A 352 -4.70 36.03 2.04
N ARG A 353 -4.86 35.52 0.81
CA ARG A 353 -5.73 34.36 0.55
C ARG A 353 -5.08 33.10 1.08
N ALA A 354 -3.77 32.95 0.94
CA ALA A 354 -3.04 31.81 1.48
C ALA A 354 -3.22 31.70 3.00
N ARG A 355 -3.16 32.81 3.74
CA ARG A 355 -3.36 32.83 5.20
C ARG A 355 -4.71 32.24 5.61
N LEU A 356 -5.80 32.61 4.93
CA LEU A 356 -7.14 32.12 5.26
C LEU A 356 -7.24 30.59 5.10
N GLU A 357 -6.65 30.06 4.04
CA GLU A 357 -6.63 28.62 3.79
C GLU A 357 -5.73 27.88 4.78
N LEU A 358 -4.60 28.47 5.19
CA LEU A 358 -3.75 27.89 6.23
C LEU A 358 -4.43 27.86 7.60
N GLU A 359 -5.20 28.91 7.95
CA GLU A 359 -6.02 28.93 9.17
C GLU A 359 -7.09 27.83 9.14
N ALA A 360 -7.73 27.61 7.99
CA ALA A 360 -8.68 26.51 7.81
C ALA A 360 -8.01 25.13 7.95
N ALA A 361 -6.84 24.94 7.32
CA ALA A 361 -6.08 23.71 7.41
C ALA A 361 -5.60 23.43 8.84
N GLU A 362 -5.13 24.44 9.57
CA GLU A 362 -4.69 24.32 10.96
C GLU A 362 -5.84 23.93 11.90
N ALA A 363 -7.04 24.47 11.68
CA ALA A 363 -8.23 24.08 12.43
C ALA A 363 -8.63 22.61 12.19
N LEU A 364 -8.30 22.07 11.01
CA LEU A 364 -8.67 20.70 10.60
C LEU A 364 -7.61 19.65 10.99
N SER A 365 -6.32 19.94 10.79
CA SER A 365 -5.20 19.02 11.07
C SER A 365 -3.93 19.79 11.49
N PRO A 366 -3.82 20.18 12.78
CA PRO A 366 -2.67 20.93 13.31
C PRO A 366 -1.39 20.08 13.45
N ASP A 367 -1.48 18.79 13.16
CA ASP A 367 -0.42 17.78 13.24
C ASP A 367 0.14 17.38 11.87
N ALA A 368 -0.36 17.97 10.78
CA ALA A 368 0.16 17.76 9.43
C ALA A 368 1.52 18.48 9.26
N PRO A 369 2.63 17.78 8.95
CA PRO A 369 3.93 18.43 8.72
C PRO A 369 3.91 19.43 7.56
N LEU A 370 3.19 19.08 6.49
CA LEU A 370 3.05 19.90 5.29
C LEU A 370 2.39 21.26 5.60
N LEU A 371 1.41 21.31 6.51
CA LEU A 371 0.80 22.56 6.95
C LEU A 371 1.86 23.54 7.48
N TRP A 372 2.73 23.05 8.36
CA TRP A 372 3.75 23.89 9.00
C TRP A 372 4.86 24.30 8.02
N SER A 373 5.17 23.48 7.02
CA SER A 373 6.10 23.88 5.96
C SER A 373 5.51 24.95 5.01
N ILE A 374 4.20 24.92 4.73
CA ILE A 374 3.54 25.98 3.96
C ILE A 374 3.37 27.26 4.81
N TRP A 375 3.05 27.15 6.11
CA TRP A 375 3.09 28.30 7.03
C TRP A 375 4.47 28.97 7.05
N ALA A 376 5.55 28.19 7.04
CA ALA A 376 6.90 28.74 6.95
C ALA A 376 7.11 29.53 5.64
N GLN A 377 6.62 29.01 4.51
CA GLN A 377 6.69 29.72 3.22
C GLN A 377 5.86 31.02 3.22
N TYR A 378 4.68 31.02 3.84
CA TYR A 378 3.89 32.23 4.05
C TYR A 378 4.66 33.28 4.87
N HIS A 379 5.27 32.88 5.99
CA HIS A 379 6.04 33.82 6.80
C HIS A 379 7.26 34.38 6.07
N LEU A 380 7.90 33.60 5.19
CA LEU A 380 8.95 34.11 4.32
C LEU A 380 8.42 35.13 3.30
N SER A 381 7.24 34.90 2.70
CA SER A 381 6.67 35.84 1.71
C SER A 381 6.29 37.18 2.33
N VAL A 382 5.93 37.22 3.62
CA VAL A 382 5.68 38.45 4.38
C VAL A 382 6.92 38.99 5.13
N ASN A 383 8.12 38.48 4.81
CA ASN A 383 9.41 38.91 5.37
C ASN A 383 9.53 38.75 6.90
N ASP A 384 9.02 37.64 7.43
CA ASP A 384 9.13 37.20 8.83
C ASP A 384 9.89 35.85 8.93
N PRO A 385 11.23 35.86 8.73
CA PRO A 385 12.02 34.64 8.73
C PRO A 385 12.09 33.96 10.11
N ILE A 386 11.89 34.70 11.20
CA ILE A 386 11.93 34.16 12.56
C ILE A 386 10.74 33.22 12.80
N THR A 387 9.53 33.67 12.46
CA THR A 387 8.34 32.80 12.58
C THR A 387 8.38 31.66 11.55
N ALA A 388 8.93 31.91 10.36
CA ALA A 388 9.15 30.86 9.37
C ALA A 388 10.04 29.72 9.92
N ALA A 389 11.16 30.07 10.57
CA ALA A 389 12.04 29.11 11.22
C ALA A 389 11.32 28.30 12.32
N ALA A 390 10.48 28.95 13.14
CA ALA A 390 9.71 28.26 14.18
C ALA A 390 8.71 27.26 13.60
N ASN A 391 7.96 27.65 12.57
CA ASN A 391 7.02 26.76 11.87
C ASN A 391 7.74 25.59 11.22
N MET A 392 8.90 25.83 10.63
CA MET A 392 9.68 24.78 9.99
C MET A 392 10.28 23.79 10.99
N LYS A 393 10.75 24.27 12.17
CA LYS A 393 11.14 23.39 13.29
C LYS A 393 9.98 22.51 13.75
N ARG A 394 8.77 23.06 13.80
CA ARG A 394 7.56 22.28 14.10
C ARG A 394 7.28 21.23 13.04
N ALA A 395 7.39 21.58 11.75
CA ALA A 395 7.24 20.63 10.65
C ALA A 395 8.20 19.44 10.82
N VAL A 396 9.50 19.71 11.03
CA VAL A 396 10.52 18.65 11.25
C VAL A 396 10.23 17.83 12.50
N SER A 397 9.69 18.43 13.57
CA SER A 397 9.32 17.67 14.78
C SER A 397 8.16 16.69 14.56
N LEU A 398 7.27 16.98 13.60
CA LEU A 398 6.13 16.13 13.23
C LEU A 398 6.50 15.05 12.19
N ASP A 399 7.64 15.23 11.52
CA ASP A 399 8.17 14.30 10.52
C ASP A 399 9.72 14.27 10.56
N PRO A 400 10.30 13.70 11.63
CA PRO A 400 11.74 13.71 11.80
C PRO A 400 12.47 12.83 10.78
N ASP A 401 11.77 11.89 10.12
CA ASP A 401 12.35 10.92 9.19
C ASP A 401 12.33 11.38 7.72
N ASN A 402 11.85 12.60 7.47
CA ASN A 402 11.72 13.16 6.14
C ASN A 402 12.92 14.04 5.78
N TRP A 403 13.85 13.46 5.01
CA TRP A 403 15.07 14.16 4.61
C TRP A 403 14.77 15.37 3.71
N GLN A 404 13.74 15.31 2.85
CA GLN A 404 13.32 16.43 2.01
C GLN A 404 12.84 17.61 2.87
N LEU A 405 12.04 17.35 3.89
CA LEU A 405 11.57 18.35 4.83
C LEU A 405 12.73 18.96 5.61
N ARG A 406 13.73 18.16 6.01
CA ARG A 406 14.96 18.66 6.64
C ARG A 406 15.78 19.56 5.71
N LEU A 407 15.86 19.26 4.41
CA LEU A 407 16.51 20.15 3.45
C LEU A 407 15.75 21.48 3.30
N GLN A 408 14.42 21.44 3.24
CA GLN A 408 13.61 22.66 3.26
C GLN A 408 13.86 23.44 4.55
N ALA A 409 13.95 22.75 5.68
CA ALA A 409 14.26 23.37 6.97
C ALA A 409 15.59 24.06 6.99
N ALA A 410 16.64 23.43 6.49
CA ALA A 410 17.96 24.04 6.42
C ALA A 410 17.94 25.38 5.67
N ARG A 411 17.24 25.43 4.52
CA ARG A 411 17.11 26.67 3.74
C ARG A 411 16.37 27.77 4.49
N VAL A 412 15.25 27.44 5.16
CA VAL A 412 14.47 28.43 5.93
C VAL A 412 15.28 28.94 7.12
N LEU A 413 15.98 28.04 7.83
CA LEU A 413 16.79 28.38 9.00
C LEU A 413 18.00 29.25 8.62
N GLN A 414 18.65 28.96 7.50
CA GLN A 414 19.73 29.81 6.96
C GLN A 414 19.21 31.22 6.62
N GLY A 415 18.02 31.32 6.03
CA GLY A 415 17.38 32.62 5.76
C GLY A 415 16.96 33.39 7.02
N ALA A 416 16.93 32.73 8.17
CA ALA A 416 16.62 33.30 9.48
C ALA A 416 17.88 33.54 10.35
N ASP A 417 19.07 33.46 9.77
CA ASP A 417 20.38 33.55 10.44
C ASP A 417 20.59 32.47 11.53
N ASP A 418 19.86 31.35 11.48
CA ASP A 418 20.04 30.17 12.34
C ASP A 418 20.94 29.14 11.63
N ASP A 419 22.21 29.52 11.43
CA ASP A 419 23.20 28.71 10.71
C ASP A 419 23.45 27.35 11.38
N GLU A 420 23.42 27.30 12.72
CA GLU A 420 23.61 26.06 13.48
C GLU A 420 22.44 25.09 13.23
N GLY A 421 21.20 25.57 13.33
CA GLY A 421 20.02 24.77 13.00
C GLY A 421 20.00 24.33 11.54
N ALA A 422 20.48 25.17 10.62
CA ALA A 422 20.59 24.83 9.21
C ALA A 422 21.58 23.67 8.99
N LYS A 423 22.78 23.74 9.58
CA LYS A 423 23.80 22.69 9.51
C LYS A 423 23.33 21.37 10.11
N GLU A 424 22.66 21.41 11.26
CA GLU A 424 22.11 20.21 11.91
C GLU A 424 21.14 19.48 10.98
N ASN A 425 20.20 20.23 10.38
CA ASN A 425 19.20 19.65 9.48
C ASN A 425 19.83 19.09 8.19
N LEU A 426 20.85 19.74 7.63
CA LEU A 426 21.59 19.20 6.48
C LEU A 426 22.32 17.90 6.81
N SER A 427 23.01 17.86 7.94
CA SER A 427 23.74 16.66 8.36
C SER A 427 22.78 15.49 8.56
N ALA A 428 21.66 15.72 9.26
CA ALA A 428 20.63 14.71 9.46
C ALA A 428 20.03 14.25 8.11
N ALA A 429 19.71 15.18 7.20
CA ALA A 429 19.21 14.84 5.87
C ALA A 429 20.22 13.96 5.10
N MET A 430 21.51 14.30 5.11
CA MET A 430 22.55 13.54 4.39
C MET A 430 22.77 12.12 4.94
N GLN A 431 22.49 11.89 6.23
CA GLN A 431 22.52 10.54 6.82
C GLN A 431 21.35 9.68 6.34
N MET A 432 20.20 10.30 6.13
CA MET A 432 18.96 9.65 5.69
C MET A 432 18.89 9.43 4.17
N VAL A 433 19.54 10.29 3.39
CA VAL A 433 19.53 10.19 1.92
C VAL A 433 20.11 8.83 1.49
N PRO A 434 19.41 8.11 0.58
CA PRO A 434 19.88 6.83 0.07
C PRO A 434 21.27 6.97 -0.57
N PRO A 435 22.20 6.01 -0.37
CA PRO A 435 23.58 6.10 -0.86
C PRO A 435 23.70 6.57 -2.31
N ASP A 436 22.83 6.06 -3.18
CA ASP A 436 22.84 6.34 -4.63
C ASP A 436 22.47 7.79 -4.97
N LYS A 437 21.66 8.43 -4.12
CA LYS A 437 21.21 9.83 -4.28
C LYS A 437 22.12 10.83 -3.55
N ARG A 438 23.03 10.37 -2.67
CA ARG A 438 23.86 11.27 -1.84
C ARG A 438 24.70 12.24 -2.66
N ALA A 439 25.22 11.81 -3.81
CA ALA A 439 26.02 12.65 -4.69
C ALA A 439 25.17 13.78 -5.30
N ASP A 440 24.01 13.44 -5.85
CA ASP A 440 23.09 14.40 -6.48
C ASP A 440 22.53 15.39 -5.45
N ILE A 441 22.13 14.89 -4.27
CA ILE A 441 21.63 15.74 -3.19
C ILE A 441 22.73 16.64 -2.64
N ARG A 442 23.97 16.17 -2.51
CA ARG A 442 25.11 17.02 -2.15
C ARG A 442 25.31 18.15 -3.16
N GLN A 443 25.34 17.82 -4.46
CA GLN A 443 25.49 18.83 -5.50
C GLN A 443 24.34 19.83 -5.50
N PHE A 444 23.12 19.37 -5.23
CA PHE A 444 21.95 20.23 -5.06
C PHE A 444 22.12 21.19 -3.88
N ILE A 445 22.55 20.71 -2.72
CA ILE A 445 22.82 21.52 -1.52
C ILE A 445 23.90 22.57 -1.83
N GLU A 446 25.02 22.17 -2.44
CA GLU A 446 26.13 23.07 -2.76
C GLU A 446 25.70 24.20 -3.72
N ARG A 447 24.86 23.87 -4.71
CA ARG A 447 24.31 24.86 -5.65
C ARG A 447 23.34 25.82 -4.98
N MET A 448 22.54 25.32 -4.04
CA MET A 448 21.48 26.09 -3.39
C MET A 448 22.00 26.98 -2.25
N MET A 449 22.95 26.48 -1.46
CA MET A 449 23.37 27.09 -0.19
C MET A 449 24.87 27.40 -0.12
N GLY A 450 25.62 27.07 -1.17
CA GLY A 450 27.05 27.34 -1.29
C GLY A 450 27.93 26.11 -0.98
N PRO A 451 29.19 26.12 -1.43
CA PRO A 451 30.09 24.96 -1.35
C PRO A 451 30.46 24.59 0.09
N THR A 452 30.43 25.55 1.02
CA THR A 452 30.80 25.33 2.42
C THR A 452 29.64 24.87 3.30
N ALA A 453 28.44 24.69 2.73
CA ALA A 453 27.24 24.32 3.49
C ALA A 453 27.36 22.95 4.18
N LEU A 454 28.25 22.07 3.68
CA LEU A 454 28.49 20.73 4.21
C LEU A 454 29.90 20.53 4.79
N ASP A 455 30.77 21.55 4.79
CA ASP A 455 32.20 21.42 5.14
C ASP A 455 32.44 21.02 6.61
N ASP A 456 31.47 21.25 7.50
CA ASP A 456 31.50 20.85 8.91
C ASP A 456 30.49 19.73 9.25
N ALA A 457 29.75 19.20 8.26
CA ALA A 457 28.82 18.12 8.51
C ALA A 457 29.64 16.85 8.84
N PRO A 458 29.38 16.15 9.97
CA PRO A 458 30.09 14.92 10.27
C PRO A 458 29.96 13.99 9.07
N SER A 459 31.11 13.58 8.53
CA SER A 459 31.14 12.60 7.45
C SER A 459 30.37 11.36 7.92
N PRO A 460 29.46 10.80 7.10
CA PRO A 460 28.73 9.62 7.51
C PRO A 460 29.75 8.55 7.88
N ALA A 461 29.68 8.06 9.12
CA ALA A 461 30.44 6.90 9.50
C ALA A 461 30.07 5.80 8.50
N VAL A 462 31.05 5.29 7.77
CA VAL A 462 30.88 4.07 7.00
C VAL A 462 30.76 2.95 8.03
N GLU A 463 29.56 2.76 8.59
CA GLU A 463 29.23 1.49 9.20
C GLU A 463 29.06 0.52 8.04
N GLU A 464 30.09 -0.30 7.82
CA GLU A 464 29.94 -1.57 7.11
C GLU A 464 28.75 -2.28 7.77
N ALA A 465 27.64 -2.36 7.04
CA ALA A 465 26.49 -3.13 7.49
C ALA A 465 26.99 -4.53 7.87
N PRO A 466 26.61 -5.08 9.05
CA PRO A 466 26.94 -6.45 9.37
C PRO A 466 26.38 -7.31 8.23
N ALA A 467 27.28 -8.03 7.56
CA ALA A 467 26.91 -9.00 6.55
C ALA A 467 26.02 -10.04 7.23
N ASP A 468 24.70 -9.86 7.12
CA ASP A 468 23.74 -10.88 7.49
C ASP A 468 23.76 -11.95 6.39
N PRO A 469 24.30 -13.16 6.65
CA PRO A 469 24.35 -14.21 5.65
C PRO A 469 22.96 -14.72 5.22
N ALA A 470 21.86 -14.23 5.80
CA ALA A 470 20.50 -14.58 5.39
C ALA A 470 20.00 -13.85 4.12
N LEU A 471 20.72 -12.83 3.61
CA LEU A 471 20.31 -12.03 2.44
C LEU A 471 21.01 -12.39 1.12
N MET A 472 21.67 -13.54 1.03
CA MET A 472 22.18 -14.08 -0.25
C MET A 472 21.06 -14.75 -1.05
N LEU A 473 20.15 -13.96 -1.61
CA LEU A 473 19.22 -14.39 -2.65
C LEU A 473 19.87 -14.24 -4.04
N GLY A 474 20.24 -15.38 -4.63
CA GLY A 474 20.28 -15.59 -6.08
C GLY A 474 21.44 -14.98 -6.86
N ASP A 475 22.20 -15.83 -7.54
CA ASP A 475 23.22 -15.45 -8.52
C ASP A 475 22.61 -14.49 -9.60
N PRO A 476 23.07 -13.23 -9.69
CA PRO A 476 22.55 -12.24 -10.64
C PRO A 476 22.77 -12.61 -12.12
N GLN A 477 23.54 -13.67 -12.40
CA GLN A 477 23.76 -14.14 -13.78
C GLN A 477 22.56 -14.87 -14.40
N ASN A 478 21.51 -15.18 -13.62
CA ASN A 478 20.30 -15.84 -14.12
C ASN A 478 19.08 -14.92 -14.35
N LEU A 479 19.21 -13.62 -14.09
CA LEU A 479 18.20 -12.62 -14.45
C LEU A 479 18.30 -12.31 -15.95
N ARG A 480 17.56 -13.08 -16.76
CA ARG A 480 17.31 -12.70 -18.16
C ARG A 480 16.40 -11.48 -18.17
N LEU A 481 17.01 -10.31 -18.23
CA LEU A 481 16.34 -9.04 -18.53
C LEU A 481 15.63 -9.18 -19.89
N ARG A 482 14.33 -8.90 -19.90
CA ARG A 482 13.51 -8.84 -21.11
C ARG A 482 13.91 -7.58 -21.90
N ASP A 483 14.12 -7.74 -23.21
CA ASP A 483 14.64 -6.71 -24.09
C ASP A 483 13.65 -5.51 -24.20
N PRO A 484 14.05 -4.27 -23.88
CA PRO A 484 13.16 -3.09 -23.81
C PRO A 484 12.62 -2.58 -25.18
N GLY A 485 12.64 -3.42 -26.22
CA GLY A 485 12.24 -3.07 -27.59
C GLY A 485 10.93 -3.70 -28.10
N GLU A 486 10.29 -4.61 -27.37
CA GLU A 486 9.02 -5.21 -27.81
C GLU A 486 7.82 -4.34 -27.40
N SER A 487 7.27 -3.63 -28.38
CA SER A 487 5.98 -2.95 -28.25
C SER A 487 4.83 -3.96 -28.20
N LEU A 488 4.01 -3.88 -27.14
CA LEU A 488 2.74 -4.60 -27.02
C LEU A 488 1.77 -4.10 -28.11
N LYS A 489 1.59 -4.89 -29.17
CA LYS A 489 0.44 -4.76 -30.05
C LYS A 489 -0.78 -5.37 -29.35
N LEU A 490 -1.67 -4.52 -28.86
CA LEU A 490 -3.04 -4.88 -28.53
C LEU A 490 -3.79 -5.08 -29.85
N GLU A 491 -3.94 -6.33 -30.28
CA GLU A 491 -4.96 -6.69 -31.27
C GLU A 491 -6.29 -6.85 -30.51
N LEU A 492 -7.11 -5.81 -30.60
CA LEU A 492 -8.54 -5.88 -30.29
C LEU A 492 -9.23 -6.30 -31.60
N ASP A 493 -9.63 -7.56 -31.69
CA ASP A 493 -10.57 -8.01 -32.72
C ASP A 493 -11.98 -8.09 -32.13
N ASP A 494 -12.95 -7.65 -32.93
CA ASP A 494 -14.38 -7.40 -32.66
C ASP A 494 -15.19 -8.57 -32.05
#